data_AF-A0A1H1KJY6-F1
#
_entry.id   AF-A0A1H1KJY6-F1
#
_cell.length_a   1.000
_cell.length_b   1.000
_cell.length_c   1.000
_cell.angle_alpha   90.00
_cell.angle_beta   90.00
_cell.angle_gamma   90.00
#
_symmetry.space_group_name_H-M   'P 1'
#
loop_
_entity.id
_entity.type
_entity.pdbx_description
1 polymer ?
#
loop_
_entity_poly.entity_id
_entity_poly.type
_entity_poly.pdbx_seq_one_letter_code
_entity_poly.pdbx_strand_id
1 'polypeptide(L)'
;MTPLRQRMLHDMQIRNLAENTQRSYLLQVSSFARHFRRSPELLGPEEIRAWLIYLREERKLAPASLHPTIGALRFLYRVSSTSVPASSR
;
A
#
# COMPACT_ATOMS: atom_id res chain seq x y z
N MET A 1 -9.63 3.27 -12.31
CA MET A 1 -8.47 3.70 -11.48
C MET A 1 -9.02 4.54 -10.33
N THR A 2 -8.65 4.29 -9.06
CA THR A 2 -9.11 5.12 -7.93
C THR A 2 -8.17 6.33 -7.71
N PRO A 3 -8.63 7.44 -7.10
CA PRO A 3 -7.77 8.59 -6.81
C PRO A 3 -6.54 8.23 -5.97
N LEU A 4 -6.71 7.39 -4.93
CA LEU A 4 -5.61 6.89 -4.11
C LEU A 4 -4.56 6.13 -4.94
N ARG A 5 -5.02 5.26 -5.86
CA ARG A 5 -4.14 4.47 -6.72
C ARG A 5 -3.35 5.36 -7.68
N GLN A 6 -3.96 6.42 -8.23
CA GLN A 6 -3.27 7.39 -9.08
C GLN A 6 -2.22 8.18 -8.30
N ARG A 7 -2.59 8.69 -7.11
CA ARG A 7 -1.66 9.40 -6.23
C ARG A 7 -0.44 8.54 -5.90
N MET A 8 -0.67 7.31 -5.46
CA MET A 8 0.42 6.39 -5.13
C MET A 8 1.31 6.08 -6.36
N LEU A 9 0.74 5.95 -7.56
CA LEU A 9 1.53 5.78 -8.79
C LEU A 9 2.40 7.01 -9.08
N HIS A 10 1.82 8.21 -9.04
CA HIS A 10 2.56 9.46 -9.27
C HIS A 10 3.66 9.67 -8.23
N ASP A 11 3.38 9.43 -6.95
CA ASP A 11 4.36 9.53 -5.87
C ASP A 11 5.55 8.59 -6.12
N MET A 12 5.29 7.38 -6.64
CA MET A 12 6.36 6.43 -6.95
C MET A 12 7.17 6.86 -8.18
N GLN A 13 6.52 7.43 -9.20
CA GLN A 13 7.18 7.98 -10.38
C GLN A 13 8.07 9.18 -10.05
N ILE A 14 7.60 10.12 -9.21
CA ILE A 14 8.38 11.27 -8.73
C ILE A 14 9.66 10.81 -8.01
N ARG A 15 9.57 9.69 -7.28
CA ARG A 15 10.70 9.08 -6.57
C ARG A 15 11.56 8.15 -7.43
N ASN A 16 11.27 8.07 -8.72
CA ASN A 16 11.97 7.23 -9.69
C ASN A 16 12.05 5.74 -9.28
N LEU A 17 10.98 5.22 -8.66
CA LEU A 17 10.87 3.79 -8.39
C LEU A 17 10.71 3.02 -9.70
N ALA A 18 11.43 1.91 -9.85
CA ALA A 18 11.33 1.07 -11.04
C ALA A 18 9.89 0.59 -11.30
N GLU A 19 9.49 0.45 -12.58
CA GLU A 19 8.12 0.08 -12.94
C GLU A 19 7.65 -1.23 -12.31
N ASN A 20 8.53 -2.21 -12.18
CA ASN A 20 8.22 -3.49 -11.53
C ASN A 20 7.84 -3.28 -10.05
N THR A 21 8.54 -2.40 -9.35
CA THR A 21 8.23 -2.01 -7.97
C THR A 21 6.90 -1.27 -7.90
N GLN A 22 6.63 -0.36 -8.85
CA GLN A 22 5.34 0.34 -8.93
C GLN A 22 4.17 -0.65 -9.06
N ARG A 23 4.26 -1.57 -10.04
CA ARG A 23 3.24 -2.61 -10.26
C ARG A 23 3.07 -3.51 -9.05
N SER A 24 4.18 -3.94 -8.44
CA SER A 24 4.19 -4.78 -7.24
C SER A 24 3.49 -4.09 -6.07
N TYR A 25 3.84 -2.84 -5.78
CA TYR A 25 3.25 -2.09 -4.65
C TYR A 25 1.75 -1.89 -4.84
N LEU A 26 1.35 -1.49 -6.05
CA LEU A 26 -0.05 -1.34 -6.40
C LEU A 26 -0.85 -2.66 -6.31
N LEU A 27 -0.22 -3.80 -6.55
CA LEU A 27 -0.84 -5.11 -6.38
C LEU A 27 -1.00 -5.46 -4.89
N GLN A 28 0.04 -5.22 -4.08
CA GLN A 28 0.01 -5.51 -2.65
C GLN A 28 -1.05 -4.70 -1.91
N VAL A 29 -1.14 -3.39 -2.20
CA VAL A 29 -2.19 -2.53 -1.62
C VAL A 29 -3.59 -2.97 -2.06
N SER A 30 -3.78 -3.35 -3.33
CA SER A 30 -5.07 -3.88 -3.79
C SER A 30 -5.46 -5.19 -3.11
N SER A 31 -4.49 -6.09 -2.88
CA SER A 31 -4.74 -7.35 -2.16
C SER A 31 -5.13 -7.12 -0.71
N PHE A 32 -4.44 -6.19 -0.04
CA PHE A 32 -4.77 -5.75 1.31
C PHE A 32 -6.20 -5.18 1.40
N ALA A 33 -6.54 -4.24 0.52
CA ALA A 33 -7.89 -3.65 0.45
C ALA A 33 -8.97 -4.72 0.24
N ARG A 34 -8.71 -5.67 -0.66
CA ARG A 34 -9.64 -6.76 -0.99
C ARG A 34 -9.88 -7.70 0.19
N HIS A 35 -8.84 -7.98 0.98
CA HIS A 35 -8.97 -8.85 2.15
C HIS A 35 -9.95 -8.28 3.17
N PHE A 36 -9.88 -6.98 3.46
CA PHE A 36 -10.79 -6.31 4.41
C PHE A 36 -12.07 -5.76 3.77
N ARG A 37 -12.18 -5.80 2.44
CA ARG A 37 -13.29 -5.22 1.65
C ARG A 37 -13.55 -3.75 2.01
N ARG A 38 -12.49 -3.00 2.29
CA ARG A 38 -12.52 -1.59 2.71
C ARG A 38 -11.45 -0.81 1.95
N SER A 39 -11.67 0.49 1.77
CA SER A 39 -10.64 1.38 1.22
C SER A 39 -9.40 1.36 2.13
N PRO A 40 -8.17 1.29 1.59
CA PRO A 40 -6.96 1.42 2.40
C PRO A 40 -6.88 2.71 3.22
N GLU A 41 -7.59 3.77 2.80
CA GLU A 41 -7.72 5.03 3.57
C GLU A 41 -8.47 4.85 4.88
N LEU A 42 -9.25 3.78 5.03
CA LEU A 42 -10.01 3.44 6.24
C LEU A 42 -9.33 2.35 7.07
N LEU A 43 -8.14 1.87 6.66
CA LEU A 43 -7.43 0.78 7.32
C LEU A 43 -6.18 1.33 8.03
N GLY A 44 -5.82 0.72 9.15
CA GLY A 44 -4.78 1.20 10.04
C GLY A 44 -3.78 0.12 10.48
N PRO A 45 -2.95 0.42 11.51
CA PRO A 45 -1.92 -0.47 12.02
C PRO A 45 -2.43 -1.87 12.41
N GLU A 46 -3.63 -1.95 12.96
CA GLU A 46 -4.29 -3.18 13.39
C GLU A 46 -4.57 -4.09 12.20
N GLU A 47 -5.14 -3.56 11.12
CA GLU A 47 -5.37 -4.32 9.90
C GLU A 47 -4.07 -4.68 9.18
N ILE A 48 -3.05 -3.81 9.22
CA ILE A 48 -1.71 -4.14 8.70
C ILE A 48 -1.14 -5.34 9.46
N ARG A 49 -1.22 -5.36 10.79
CA ARG A 49 -0.74 -6.49 11.60
C ARG A 49 -1.52 -7.76 11.27
N ALA A 50 -2.85 -7.70 11.24
CA ALA A 50 -3.69 -8.84 10.91
C ALA A 50 -3.39 -9.40 9.51
N TRP A 51 -3.15 -8.51 8.53
CA TRP A 51 -2.80 -8.91 7.18
C TRP A 51 -1.45 -9.63 7.10
N LEU A 52 -0.42 -9.11 7.77
CA LEU A 52 0.90 -9.75 7.78
C LEU A 52 0.85 -11.11 8.48
N ILE A 53 0.08 -11.24 9.55
CA ILE A 53 -0.18 -12.52 10.22
C ILE A 53 -0.89 -13.47 9.25
N TYR A 54 -1.98 -13.05 8.59
CA TYR A 54 -2.67 -13.89 7.60
C TYR A 54 -1.73 -14.35 6.47
N LEU A 55 -0.88 -13.46 5.96
CA LEU A 55 0.07 -13.82 4.91
C LEU A 55 1.11 -14.87 5.37
N ARG A 56 1.53 -14.81 6.64
CA ARG A 56 2.49 -15.76 7.20
C ARG A 56 1.82 -17.07 7.59
N GLU A 57 0.73 -17.00 8.35
CA GLU A 57 0.12 -18.15 9.00
C GLU A 57 -0.87 -18.87 8.08
N GLU A 58 -1.65 -18.16 7.27
CA GLU A 58 -2.64 -18.79 6.40
C GLU A 58 -2.10 -18.99 4.99
N ARG A 59 -1.40 -18.00 4.44
CA ARG A 59 -0.82 -18.09 3.09
C ARG A 59 0.57 -18.73 3.06
N LYS A 60 1.13 -19.06 4.22
CA LYS A 60 2.41 -19.75 4.40
C LYS A 60 3.56 -19.10 3.60
N LEU A 61 3.52 -17.77 3.46
CA LEU A 61 4.55 -17.05 2.73
C LEU A 61 5.85 -17.01 3.54
N ALA A 62 6.97 -17.21 2.85
CA ALA A 62 8.28 -17.02 3.44
C ALA A 62 8.46 -15.54 3.88
N PRO A 63 9.24 -15.26 4.94
CA PRO A 63 9.46 -13.89 5.41
C PRO A 63 9.92 -12.91 4.31
N ALA A 64 10.82 -13.36 3.42
CA ALA A 64 11.29 -12.55 2.29
C ALA A 64 10.18 -12.16 1.31
N SER A 65 9.15 -13.01 1.16
CA SER A 65 7.98 -12.75 0.32
C SER A 65 7.07 -11.65 0.88
N LEU A 66 7.22 -11.28 2.17
CA LEU A 66 6.48 -10.17 2.78
C LEU A 66 7.12 -8.80 2.51
N HIS A 67 8.39 -8.74 2.07
CA HIS A 67 9.08 -7.47 1.85
C HIS A 67 8.34 -6.52 0.89
N PRO A 68 7.83 -6.99 -0.28
CA PRO A 68 7.07 -6.12 -1.17
C PRO A 68 5.80 -5.59 -0.51
N THR A 69 5.11 -6.41 0.28
CA THR A 69 3.91 -6.02 1.03
C THR A 69 4.21 -4.95 2.07
N ILE A 70 5.24 -5.18 2.89
CA ILE A 70 5.67 -4.24 3.93
C ILE A 70 6.10 -2.91 3.30
N GLY A 71 6.89 -2.96 2.22
CA GLY A 71 7.31 -1.77 1.48
C GLY A 71 6.12 -1.00 0.91
N ALA A 72 5.17 -1.69 0.28
CA ALA A 72 3.98 -1.08 -0.30
C ALA A 72 3.09 -0.38 0.75
N LEU A 73 2.83 -1.03 1.88
CA LEU A 73 2.02 -0.46 2.96
C LEU A 73 2.73 0.72 3.62
N ARG A 74 4.05 0.62 3.86
CA ARG A 74 4.84 1.75 4.36
C ARG A 74 4.79 2.94 3.40
N PHE A 75 4.91 2.69 2.10
CA PHE A 75 4.82 3.74 1.09
C PHE A 75 3.45 4.43 1.12
N LEU A 76 2.37 3.64 1.09
CA LEU A 76 1.00 4.14 1.11
C LEU A 76 0.75 5.08 2.31
N TYR A 77 1.08 4.65 3.53
CA TYR A 77 0.74 5.38 4.75
C TYR A 77 1.70 6.50 5.14
N ARG A 78 2.94 6.50 4.62
CA ARG A 78 3.95 7.52 4.95
C ARG A 78 4.20 8.54 3.84
N VAL A 79 3.88 8.20 2.59
CA VAL A 79 4.14 9.06 1.43
C VAL A 79 2.84 9.55 0.82
N SER A 80 1.88 8.65 0.60
CA SER A 80 0.65 8.96 -0.14
C SER A 80 -0.52 9.44 0.74
N SER A 81 -0.33 9.53 2.06
CA SER A 81 -1.29 10.05 3.04
C SER A 81 -1.28 11.57 3.17
N THR A 82 -0.24 12.25 2.67
CA THR A 82 -0.20 13.71 2.65
C THR A 82 -1.10 14.22 1.53
N SER A 83 -2.37 14.47 1.83
CA SER A 83 -3.12 15.45 1.05
C SER A 83 -2.35 16.77 1.15
N VAL A 84 -1.84 17.26 0.02
CA VAL A 84 -1.40 18.66 -0.08
C VAL A 84 -2.56 19.51 0.45
N PRO A 85 -2.36 20.38 1.45
CA PRO A 85 -3.44 21.22 1.94
C PRO A 85 -3.96 22.03 0.75
N ALA A 86 -5.27 21.96 0.51
CA ALA A 86 -5.93 22.91 -0.38
C ALA A 86 -5.62 24.30 0.19
N SER A 87 -4.72 25.01 -0.49
CA SER A 87 -4.40 26.39 -0.20
C SER A 87 -5.72 27.16 -0.24
N SER A 88 -6.22 27.49 0.94
CA SER A 88 -7.39 28.34 1.10
C SER A 88 -6.88 29.76 0.87
N ARG A 89 -7.36 30.36 -0.20
CA ARG A 89 -7.16 31.78 -0.51
C ARG A 89 -7.76 32.67 0.57
#